data_AF-A0A926IX37-F1
#
_entry.id   AF-A0A926IX37-F1
#
_cell.length_a   1.000
_cell.length_b   1.000
_cell.length_c   1.000
_cell.angle_alpha   90.00
_cell.angle_beta   90.00
_cell.angle_gamma   90.00
#
_symmetry.space_group_name_H-M   'P 1'
#
loop_
_entity.id
_entity.type
_entity.pdbx_description
1 polymer ?
#
loop_
_entity_poly.entity_id
_entity_poly.type
_entity_poly.pdbx_seq_one_letter_code
_entity_poly.pdbx_strand_id
1 'polypeptide(L)' 'MSRGSRTGILSLLLALTAGTIGLAFLSFARKVDTFSTAGFTYGRDGGSIQIESVDPVGAGARAGLRPGDRVITIDGQVAA' A
#
# COMPACT_ATOMS: atom_id res chain seq x y z
N MET A 1 -26.95 42.34 -7.62
CA MET A 1 -25.96 41.22 -7.57
C MET A 1 -25.76 40.68 -8.97
N SER A 2 -24.65 41.06 -9.61
CA SER A 2 -24.34 40.70 -11.01
C SER A 2 -23.94 39.22 -11.11
N ARG A 3 -24.45 38.52 -12.14
CA ARG A 3 -24.21 37.08 -12.39
C ARG A 3 -22.72 36.71 -12.46
N GLY A 4 -21.84 37.66 -12.78
CA GLY A 4 -20.39 37.41 -12.92
C GLY A 4 -19.67 37.03 -11.62
N SER A 5 -20.13 37.50 -10.45
CA SER A 5 -19.48 37.17 -9.17
C SER A 5 -19.76 35.74 -8.71
N ARG A 6 -20.93 35.17 -9.06
CA ARG A 6 -21.32 33.81 -8.67
C ARG A 6 -20.49 32.75 -9.39
N THR A 7 -20.25 32.93 -10.69
CA THR A 7 -19.36 32.05 -11.47
C THR A 7 -17.92 32.13 -10.99
N GLY A 8 -17.42 33.31 -10.64
CA GLY A 8 -16.08 33.45 -10.07
C GLY A 8 -15.90 32.70 -8.74
N ILE A 9 -16.89 32.81 -7.84
CA ILE A 9 -16.88 32.11 -6.55
C ILE A 9 -16.96 30.58 -6.75
N LEU A 10 -17.81 30.10 -7.66
CA LEU A 10 -17.94 28.66 -7.93
C LEU A 10 -16.66 28.06 -8.54
N SER A 11 -16.02 28.75 -9.49
CA SER A 11 -14.74 28.31 -10.05
C SER A 11 -13.63 28.27 -9.01
N LEU A 12 -13.61 29.25 -8.09
CA LEU A 12 -12.64 29.28 -7.00
C LEU A 12 -12.85 28.12 -6.02
N LEU A 13 -14.09 27.83 -5.65
CA LEU A 13 -14.43 26.69 -4.80
C LEU A 13 -14.05 25.37 -5.47
N LEU A 14 -14.35 25.20 -6.76
CA LEU A 14 -13.99 24.00 -7.51
C LEU A 14 -12.47 23.81 -7.59
N ALA A 15 -11.72 24.89 -7.83
CA ALA A 15 -10.26 24.86 -7.86
C ALA A 15 -9.68 24.48 -6.48
N LEU A 16 -10.25 25.01 -5.39
CA LEU A 16 -9.88 24.65 -4.02
C LEU A 16 -10.14 23.17 -3.74
N THR A 17 -11.31 22.65 -4.11
CA THR A 17 -11.64 21.22 -3.94
C THR A 17 -10.74 20.32 -4.78
N ALA A 18 -10.47 20.67 -6.04
CA ALA A 18 -9.55 19.89 -6.88
C ALA A 18 -8.12 19.91 -6.30
N GLY A 19 -7.68 21.06 -5.79
CA GLY A 19 -6.38 21.21 -5.14
C GLY A 19 -6.24 20.35 -3.87
N THR A 20 -7.26 20.33 -3.00
CA THR A 20 -7.23 19.50 -1.79
C THR A 20 -7.21 18.00 -2.11
N ILE A 21 -7.99 17.55 -3.10
CA ILE A 21 -7.97 16.16 -3.57
C ILE A 21 -6.58 15.80 -4.12
N GLY A 22 -5.99 16.66 -4.96
CA GLY A 22 -4.66 16.43 -5.51
C GLY A 22 -3.58 16.32 -4.44
N LEU A 23 -3.62 17.18 -3.43
CA LEU A 23 -2.68 17.15 -2.31
C LEU A 23 -2.83 15.91 -1.43
N ALA A 24 -4.07 15.48 -1.16
CA ALA A 24 -4.35 14.25 -0.43
C ALA A 24 -3.84 13.02 -1.19
N PHE A 25 -4.07 12.97 -2.50
CA PHE A 25 -3.59 11.88 -3.35
C PHE A 25 -2.07 11.85 -3.43
N LEU A 26 -1.40 13.00 -3.58
CA LEU A 26 0.07 13.07 -3.60
C LEU A 26 0.68 12.59 -2.28
N SER A 27 0.03 12.89 -1.15
CA SER A 27 0.45 12.41 0.17
C SER A 27 0.26 10.90 0.31
N PHE A 28 -0.83 10.36 -0.23
CA PHE A 28 -1.07 8.92 -0.29
C PHE A 28 -0.07 8.20 -1.18
N ALA A 29 0.19 8.70 -2.40
CA ALA A 29 1.18 8.11 -3.31
C ALA A 29 2.57 8.02 -2.65
N ARG A 30 3.00 9.09 -1.98
CA ARG A 30 4.26 9.11 -1.23
C ARG A 30 4.29 8.10 -0.08
N LYS A 31 3.13 7.87 0.57
CA LYS A 31 3.01 6.87 1.64
C LYS A 31 3.08 5.45 1.08
N VAL A 32 2.50 5.21 -0.09
CA VAL A 32 2.49 3.89 -0.72
C VAL A 32 3.91 3.41 -1.04
N ASP A 33 4.80 4.30 -1.47
CA ASP A 33 6.22 3.99 -1.68
C ASP A 33 6.96 3.56 -0.41
N THR A 34 6.42 3.89 0.78
CA THR A 34 7.04 3.53 2.07
C THR A 34 6.62 2.14 2.55
N PHE A 35 5.63 1.49 1.93
CA PHE A 35 5.29 0.12 2.28
C PHE A 35 6.38 -0.80 1.76
N SER A 36 7.36 -1.08 2.62
CA SER A 36 8.31 -2.16 2.44
C SER A 36 7.55 -3.49 2.45
N THR A 37 7.16 -3.97 1.27
CA THR A 37 6.71 -5.35 1.12
C THR A 37 7.90 -6.25 1.43
N ALA A 38 7.69 -7.32 2.21
CA ALA A 38 8.75 -8.28 2.56
C ALA A 38 9.35 -9.00 1.32
N GLY A 39 8.77 -8.79 0.14
CA GLY A 39 9.25 -9.33 -1.13
C GLY A 39 8.90 -10.81 -1.28
N PHE A 40 7.74 -11.23 -0.78
CA PHE A 40 7.19 -12.56 -1.00
C PHE A 40 5.66 -12.55 -0.87
N THR A 41 5.00 -13.51 -1.50
CA THR A 41 3.57 -13.80 -1.31
C THR A 41 3.40 -15.07 -0.48
N TYR A 42 2.26 -15.20 0.19
CA TYR A 42 1.95 -16.37 0.99
C TYR A 42 0.48 -16.78 0.84
N GLY A 43 0.24 -18.08 0.96
CA GLY A 43 -1.07 -18.71 0.98
C GLY A 43 -1.31 -19.39 2.32
N ARG A 44 -2.54 -19.89 2.50
CA ARG A 44 -2.90 -20.70 3.66
C ARG A 44 -3.15 -22.14 3.20
N ASP A 45 -2.38 -23.08 3.73
CA ASP A 45 -2.51 -24.51 3.46
C ASP A 45 -2.61 -25.29 4.79
N GLY A 46 -3.72 -26.02 4.98
CA GLY A 46 -3.93 -26.87 6.16
C GLY A 46 -3.87 -26.14 7.51
N GLY A 47 -4.13 -24.82 7.52
CA GLY A 47 -4.02 -23.97 8.72
C GLY A 47 -2.67 -23.24 8.85
N SER A 48 -1.63 -23.69 8.14
CA SER A 48 -0.30 -23.07 8.13
C SER A 48 -0.17 -21.99 7.06
N ILE A 49 0.71 -21.00 7.31
CA ILE A 49 1.10 -20.01 6.30
C ILE A 49 2.25 -20.60 5.47
N GLN A 50 2.08 -20.66 4.16
CA GLN A 50 3.10 -21.16 3.22
C GLN A 50 3.53 -20.06 2.25
N ILE A 51 4.83 -19.93 2.02
CA ILE A 51 5.39 -19.01 1.03
C ILE A 51 5.08 -19.53 -0.38
N GLU A 52 4.46 -18.70 -1.21
CA GLU A 52 4.06 -19.06 -2.59
C GLU A 52 5.07 -18.56 -3.63
N SER A 53 5.53 -17.33 -3.47
CA SER A 53 6.51 -16.72 -4.37
C SER A 53 7.42 -15.78 -3.60
N VAL A 54 8.65 -15.60 -4.08
CA VAL A 54 9.64 -14.71 -3.47
C VAL A 54 10.22 -13.82 -4.57
N ASP A 55 10.21 -12.51 -4.34
CA ASP A 55 10.90 -11.53 -5.17
C ASP A 55 12.42 -11.75 -5.04
N PRO A 56 13.13 -12.05 -6.15
CA PRO A 56 14.57 -12.31 -6.13
C PRO A 56 15.42 -11.18 -5.53
N VAL A 57 14.95 -9.93 -5.56
CA VAL A 57 15.66 -8.77 -4.98
C VAL A 57 15.10 -8.33 -3.62
N GLY A 58 14.05 -9.00 -3.15
CA GLY A 58 13.32 -8.69 -1.93
C GLY A 58 14.01 -9.09 -0.64
N ALA A 59 13.43 -8.69 0.50
CA ALA A 59 13.95 -9.07 1.81
C ALA A 59 13.84 -10.58 2.07
N GLY A 60 12.76 -11.23 1.58
CA GLY A 60 12.58 -12.68 1.67
C GLY A 60 13.70 -13.47 1.00
N ALA A 61 14.09 -13.09 -0.23
CA ALA A 61 15.21 -13.74 -0.93
C ALA A 61 16.54 -13.56 -0.18
N ARG A 62 16.80 -12.36 0.35
CA ARG A 62 18.00 -12.08 1.16
C ARG A 62 18.02 -12.87 2.48
N ALA A 63 16.84 -13.14 3.05
CA ALA A 63 16.68 -13.99 4.23
C ALA A 63 16.71 -15.50 3.89
N GLY A 64 16.76 -15.85 2.60
CA GLY A 64 16.82 -17.24 2.13
C GLY A 64 15.47 -17.95 2.05
N LEU A 65 14.35 -17.21 2.15
CA LEU A 65 13.01 -17.78 1.95
C LEU A 65 12.85 -18.33 0.53
N ARG A 66 12.09 -19.41 0.42
CA ARG A 66 11.80 -20.09 -0.83
C ARG A 66 10.31 -20.42 -0.94
N PRO A 67 9.77 -20.50 -2.17
CA PRO A 67 8.46 -21.10 -2.40
C PRO A 67 8.37 -22.48 -1.77
N GLY A 68 7.29 -22.74 -1.04
CA GLY A 68 7.05 -23.98 -0.32
C GLY A 68 7.41 -23.94 1.17
N ASP A 69 8.23 -22.97 1.61
CA ASP A 69 8.56 -22.80 3.03
C ASP A 69 7.30 -22.53 3.85
N ARG A 70 7.24 -23.07 5.07
CA ARG A 70 6.15 -22.82 6.01
C ARG A 70 6.59 -21.89 7.12
N VAL A 71 5.78 -20.88 7.38
CA VAL A 71 6.01 -19.96 8.49
C VAL A 71 5.46 -20.62 9.75
N ILE A 72 6.34 -20.80 10.74
CA ILE A 72 6.00 -21.41 12.02
C ILE A 72 5.71 -20.34 13.07
N THR A 73 6.56 -19.30 13.13
CA THR A 73 6.41 -18.16 14.04
C THR A 73 6.82 -16.86 13.38
N ILE A 74 6.23 -15.75 13.84
CA ILE A 74 6.60 -14.38 13.49
C ILE A 74 6.68 -13.59 14.80
N ASP A 75 7.82 -12.98 15.08
CA ASP A 75 8.04 -12.19 16.32
C ASP A 75 7.64 -12.93 17.61
N GLY A 76 7.86 -14.25 17.63
CA GLY A 76 7.52 -15.12 18.75
C GLY A 76 6.05 -15.54 18.84
N GLN A 77 5.19 -15.06 17.95
CA GLN A 77 3.79 -15.49 17.83
C GLN A 77 3.69 -16.65 16.83
N VAL A 78 2.89 -17.67 17.13
CA VAL A 78 2.66 -18.80 16.20
C VAL A 78 1.91 -18.30 14.98
N ALA A 79 2.42 -18.64 13.80
CA ALA A 79 1.87 -18.27 12.51
C ALA A 79 0.79 -19.27 12.05
N ALA A 80 -0.15 -19.60 12.93
CA ALA A 80 -1.38 -20.38 12.70
C ALA A 80 -2.13 -20.61 14.03
#